data_AF-A0A8C0X6P5-F1
#
_entry.id   AF-A0A8C0X6P5-F1
#
_cell.length_a   1.000
_cell.length_b   1.000
_cell.length_c   1.000
_cell.angle_alpha   90.00
_cell.angle_beta   90.00
_cell.angle_gamma   90.00
#
_symmetry.space_group_name_H-M   'P 1'
#
loop_
_entity.id
_entity.type
_entity.pdbx_description
1 polymer ?
#
loop_
_entity_poly.entity_id
_entity_poly.type
_entity_poly.pdbx_seq_one_letter_code
_entity_poly.pdbx_strand_id
1 'polypeptide(L)' 'MASEVTCRPSGRRPGKMQAFRIWDINQKTFYLRNNQLVAGYLQGPNTKLEGS' A
#
# COMPACT_ATOMS: atom_id res chain seq x y z
N MET A 1 -5.89 -23.97 12.88
CA MET A 1 -6.96 -23.74 11.88
C MET A 1 -6.94 -22.25 11.56
N ALA A 2 -6.33 -21.85 10.44
CA ALA A 2 -6.15 -20.44 10.08
C ALA A 2 -7.39 -19.99 9.29
N SER A 3 -8.09 -18.96 9.78
CA SER A 3 -9.23 -18.36 9.06
C SER A 3 -8.73 -17.61 7.84
N GLU A 4 -9.05 -18.14 6.66
CA GLU A 4 -8.94 -17.42 5.39
C GLU A 4 -9.93 -16.24 5.41
N VAL A 5 -9.41 -15.01 5.50
CA VAL A 5 -10.19 -13.79 5.29
C VAL A 5 -10.43 -13.61 3.79
N THR A 6 -11.43 -14.33 3.27
CA THR A 6 -12.00 -14.00 1.96
C THR A 6 -12.80 -12.70 2.08
N CYS A 7 -12.16 -11.57 1.79
CA CYS A 7 -12.82 -10.29 1.60
C CYS A 7 -13.79 -10.41 0.42
N ARG A 8 -15.10 -10.34 0.70
CA ARG A 8 -16.14 -10.29 -0.33
C ARG A 8 -15.98 -9.01 -1.16
N PRO A 9 -16.10 -9.05 -2.51
CA PRO A 9 -16.11 -7.83 -3.30
C PRO A 9 -17.34 -7.03 -2.88
N SER A 10 -17.09 -5.86 -2.30
CA SER A 10 -18.12 -4.95 -1.80
C SER A 10 -19.09 -4.58 -2.93
N GLY A 11 -20.31 -5.12 -2.90
CA GLY A 11 -21.43 -4.71 -3.75
C GLY A 11 -21.97 -3.29 -3.47
N ARG A 12 -21.17 -2.42 -2.84
CA ARG A 12 -21.47 -1.00 -2.64
C ARG A 12 -20.71 -0.21 -3.69
N ARG A 13 -21.40 0.77 -4.32
CA ARG A 13 -20.79 1.78 -5.21
C ARG A 13 -19.44 2.19 -4.61
N PRO A 14 -18.32 2.13 -5.35
CA PRO A 14 -17.02 2.45 -4.77
C PRO A 14 -17.09 3.86 -4.21
N GLY A 15 -17.17 3.96 -2.87
CA GLY A 15 -17.00 5.22 -2.17
C GLY A 15 -15.70 5.81 -2.65
N LYS A 16 -15.69 7.11 -2.99
CA LYS A 16 -14.55 7.77 -3.62
C LYS A 16 -13.27 7.45 -2.84
N MET A 17 -12.42 6.62 -3.44
CA MET A 17 -11.21 6.12 -2.80
C MET A 17 -10.21 7.28 -2.77
N GLN A 18 -9.85 7.72 -1.57
CA GLN A 18 -8.89 8.81 -1.39
C GLN A 18 -7.50 8.22 -1.25
N ALA A 19 -6.60 8.64 -2.13
CA ALA A 19 -5.18 8.33 -2.00
C ALA A 19 -4.54 9.32 -1.01
N PHE A 20 -3.84 8.78 -0.02
CA PHE A 20 -3.11 9.57 0.97
C PHE A 20 -1.61 9.31 0.84
N ARG A 21 -0.81 10.34 1.05
CA ARG A 21 0.65 10.22 1.16
C ARG A 21 1.02 10.23 2.64
N ILE A 22 1.74 9.19 3.07
CA ILE A 22 2.25 9.03 4.43
C ILE A 22 3.76 8.88 4.33
N TRP A 23 4.49 9.68 5.10
CA TRP A 23 5.94 9.57 5.24
C TRP A 23 6.33 9.72 6.71
N ASP A 24 7.44 9.08 7.08
CA ASP A 24 8.06 9.28 8.39
C ASP A 24 8.88 10.57 8.43
N ILE A 25 9.10 11.13 9.62
CA ILE A 25 9.95 12.32 9.82
C ILE A 25 11.36 12.08 9.26
N ASN A 26 11.86 10.84 9.33
CA ASN A 26 13.18 10.47 8.84
C ASN A 26 13.20 10.17 7.33
N GLN A 27 12.25 10.66 6.54
CA GLN A 27 12.16 10.47 5.08
C GLN A 27 12.01 8.99 4.64
N LYS A 28 11.44 8.14 5.49
CA LYS A 28 11.07 6.77 5.09
C LYS A 28 9.69 6.79 4.43
N THR A 29 9.55 6.03 3.35
CA THR A 29 8.30 5.83 2.63
C THR A 29 7.74 4.44 2.90
N PHE A 30 6.42 4.32 2.91
CA PHE A 30 5.74 3.02 2.95
C PHE A 30 5.63 2.44 1.54
N TYR A 31 6.06 1.19 1.36
CA TYR A 31 5.93 0.46 0.10
C TYR A 31 5.58 -1.01 0.36
N LEU A 32 5.01 -1.66 -0.65
CA LEU A 32 4.70 -3.10 -0.59
C LEU A 32 5.89 -3.92 -1.08
N ARG A 33 6.29 -4.91 -0.28
CA ARG A 33 7.30 -5.92 -0.65
C ARG A 33 6.81 -7.28 -0.17
N ASN A 34 6.75 -8.27 -1.07
CA ASN A 34 6.24 -9.61 -0.74
C ASN A 34 4.86 -9.58 -0.06
N ASN A 35 3.96 -8.71 -0.55
CA ASN A 35 2.62 -8.50 0.02
C ASN A 35 2.61 -8.04 1.50
N GLN A 36 3.73 -7.50 1.98
CA GLN A 36 3.87 -6.89 3.31
C GLN A 36 4.16 -5.40 3.15
N LEU A 37 3.55 -4.59 4.02
CA LEU A 37 3.80 -3.16 4.07
C LEU A 37 5.10 -2.90 4.84
N VAL A 38 6.07 -2.27 4.20
CA VAL A 38 7.41 -2.01 4.76
C VAL A 38 7.69 -0.51 4.78
N ALA A 39 8.32 -0.02 5.83
CA ALA A 39 8.85 1.35 5.92
C ALA A 39 10.36 1.33 5.63
N GLY A 40 10.80 2.08 4.62
CA GLY A 40 12.22 2.13 4.27
C GLY A 40 12.58 3.27 3.34
N TYR A 41 13.86 3.34 3.00
CA TYR A 41 14.37 4.29 2.02
C TYR A 41 14.26 3.69 0.62
N LEU A 42 13.45 4.30 -0.23
CA LEU A 42 13.51 3.99 -1.66
C LEU A 42 14.75 4.67 -2.23
N GLN A 43 15.77 3.87 -2.54
CA GLN A 43 17.01 4.36 -3.13
C GLN A 43 16.82 4.42 -4.67
N GLY A 44 16.92 5.61 -5.25
CA GLY A 44 16.97 5.82 -6.71
C GLY A 44 15.64 5.63 -7.47
N PRO A 45 15.67 5.26 -8.77
CA PRO A 45 14.54 5.35 -9.73
C PRO A 45 13.33 4.45 -9.42
N ASN A 46 13.38 3.70 -8.31
CA ASN A 46 12.28 2.90 -7.75
C ASN A 46 11.16 3.74 -7.13
N THR A 47 11.22 5.08 -7.20
CA THR A 47 10.11 5.98 -6.86
C THR A 47 8.90 5.80 -7.78
N LYS A 48 9.09 5.18 -8.95
CA LYS A 48 8.02 4.83 -9.89
C LYS A 48 7.44 3.44 -9.59
N LEU A 49 6.97 3.24 -8.36
CA LEU A 49 6.03 2.16 -8.01
C LEU A 49 4.57 2.63 -8.16
N GLU A 50 4.33 3.64 -9.00
CA GLU A 50 2.98 4.03 -9.41
C GLU A 50 2.49 3.06 -10.50
N GLY A 51 1.31 2.50 -10.25
CA GLY A 51 0.76 1.35 -10.94
C GLY A 51 0.68 1.45 -12.45
N SER A 52 0.95 0.32 -13.09
CA SER A 52 0.51 -0.02 -14.45
C SER A 52 -0.96 -0.46 -14.43
#